data_AF-A0A4U5V259-F1
#
_entry.id   AF-A0A4U5V259-F1
#
_cell.length_a   1.000
_cell.length_b   1.000
_cell.length_c   1.000
_cell.angle_alpha   90.00
_cell.angle_beta   90.00
_cell.angle_gamma   90.00
#
_symmetry.space_group_name_H-M   'P 1'
#
loop_
_entity.id
_entity.type
_entity.pdbx_description
1 polymer ?
#
loop_
_entity_poly.entity_id
_entity_poly.type
_entity_poly.pdbx_seq_one_letter_code
_entity_poly.pdbx_strand_id
1 'polypeptide(L)'
;MKLMDCQTLINRSDDMQIISMTLLLVLFLLSGVLCGTSAVESVPKYEHKDPSTGEILTCDKCPPGTHMAAHCTATTPTKCAPCKADHYTELWNYLPRCLYCNNFCFDNHEVEKECSAVNNRVCRCKEGFYQTHDFCMKHSECGTGQGVFTRGTSQMDTVCELCAEGYFSSSSSALDSYIRSGQDRRIRDTVLPKQRGPLLDQIKAWLNDASVEQLKKLPGMLRDTQLTAMADKLEKRLSEIQQQTSNCTLA
;
A
#
# COMPACT_ATOMS: atom_id res chain seq x y z
N MET A 1 41.45 -21.27 44.93
CA MET A 1 40.66 -20.08 44.53
C MET A 1 39.70 -20.57 43.46
N LYS A 2 38.41 -20.68 43.78
CA LYS A 2 37.41 -21.40 42.97
C LYS A 2 37.19 -20.71 41.62
N LEU A 3 37.15 -21.51 40.55
CA LEU A 3 36.49 -21.13 39.30
C LEU A 3 35.03 -20.77 39.62
N MET A 4 34.60 -19.57 39.22
CA MET A 4 33.19 -19.19 39.18
C MET A 4 32.76 -19.12 37.72
N ASP A 5 31.75 -19.93 37.41
CA ASP A 5 31.18 -20.20 36.09
C ASP A 5 30.51 -18.98 35.45
N CYS A 6 30.70 -18.84 34.13
CA CYS A 6 30.08 -17.83 33.26
C CYS A 6 28.55 -17.99 33.12
N GLN A 7 27.97 -19.05 33.71
CA GLN A 7 26.54 -19.34 33.69
C GLN A 7 25.67 -18.31 34.43
N THR A 8 26.26 -17.52 35.34
CA THR A 8 25.50 -16.63 36.24
C THR A 8 25.16 -15.26 35.61
N LEU A 9 25.83 -14.86 34.53
CA LEU A 9 25.56 -13.58 33.84
C LEU A 9 24.52 -13.69 32.72
N ILE A 10 24.32 -14.90 32.17
CA ILE A 10 23.32 -15.16 31.12
C ILE A 10 21.90 -15.16 31.72
N ASN A 11 21.71 -15.76 32.91
CA ASN A 11 20.41 -15.78 33.60
C ASN A 11 19.87 -14.38 33.96
N ARG A 12 20.71 -13.35 34.09
CA ARG A 12 20.25 -12.00 34.45
C ARG A 12 19.65 -11.23 33.27
N SER A 13 20.00 -11.60 32.04
CA SER A 13 19.48 -10.99 30.82
C SER A 13 18.16 -11.64 30.38
N ASP A 14 18.06 -12.97 30.53
CA ASP A 14 16.85 -13.73 30.19
C ASP A 14 15.71 -13.47 31.18
N ASP A 15 16.02 -13.27 32.48
CA ASP A 15 15.01 -12.89 33.49
C ASP A 15 14.37 -11.52 33.18
N MET A 16 15.14 -10.55 32.65
CA MET A 16 14.60 -9.23 32.33
C MET A 16 13.68 -9.25 31.09
N GLN A 17 13.97 -10.11 30.11
CA GLN A 17 13.10 -10.33 28.95
C GLN A 17 11.84 -11.13 29.30
N ILE A 18 11.93 -12.13 30.17
CA ILE A 18 10.79 -12.92 30.64
C ILE A 18 9.84 -12.06 31.50
N ILE A 19 10.39 -11.19 32.36
CA ILE A 19 9.59 -10.22 33.13
C ILE A 19 8.89 -9.22 32.20
N SER A 20 9.54 -8.77 31.13
CA SER A 20 8.93 -7.87 30.14
C SER A 20 7.78 -8.54 29.35
N MET A 21 7.97 -9.79 28.92
CA MET A 21 6.95 -10.56 28.19
C MET A 21 5.76 -10.93 29.07
N THR A 22 5.99 -11.26 30.34
CA THR A 22 4.91 -11.52 31.30
C THR A 22 4.16 -10.24 31.67
N LEU A 23 4.84 -9.09 31.79
CA LEU A 23 4.18 -7.80 31.99
C LEU A 23 3.32 -7.40 30.79
N LEU A 24 3.79 -7.63 29.56
CA LEU A 24 3.04 -7.42 28.32
C LEU A 24 1.82 -8.34 28.21
N LEU A 25 1.95 -9.61 28.59
CA LEU A 25 0.83 -10.55 28.67
C LEU A 25 -0.19 -10.15 29.73
N VAL A 26 0.25 -9.70 30.90
CA VAL A 26 -0.65 -9.19 31.96
C VAL A 26 -1.33 -7.90 31.51
N LEU A 27 -0.65 -6.99 30.80
CA LEU A 27 -1.25 -5.81 30.18
C LEU A 27 -2.26 -6.18 29.09
N PHE A 28 -2.00 -7.23 28.30
CA PHE A 28 -2.94 -7.77 27.31
C PHE A 28 -4.17 -8.44 27.95
N LEU A 29 -3.98 -9.12 29.09
CA LEU A 29 -5.07 -9.70 29.87
C LEU A 29 -5.89 -8.61 30.59
N LEU A 30 -5.26 -7.52 31.02
CA LEU A 30 -5.92 -6.33 31.60
C LEU A 30 -6.67 -5.50 30.54
N SER A 31 -6.18 -5.44 29.30
CA SER A 31 -6.88 -4.79 28.18
C SER A 31 -8.05 -5.61 27.61
N GLY A 32 -8.14 -6.89 27.98
CA GLY A 32 -9.30 -7.75 27.73
C GLY A 32 -10.56 -7.40 28.53
N VAL A 33 -10.52 -6.37 29.39
CA VAL A 33 -11.68 -5.83 30.12
C VAL A 33 -12.18 -4.51 29.50
N LEU A 34 -12.11 -4.36 28.17
CA LEU A 34 -13.05 -3.50 27.46
C LEU A 34 -14.17 -4.36 26.90
N CYS A 35 -15.16 -4.59 27.75
CA CYS A 35 -16.51 -4.94 27.31
C CYS A 35 -16.88 -3.99 26.18
N GLY A 36 -17.24 -4.55 25.02
CA GLY A 36 -17.55 -3.79 23.81
C GLY A 36 -18.60 -2.72 24.09
N THR A 37 -18.15 -1.49 24.26
CA THR A 37 -18.98 -0.35 23.97
C THR A 37 -19.00 -0.30 22.44
N SER A 38 -20.13 -0.68 21.85
CA SER A 38 -20.47 -0.17 20.53
C SER A 38 -20.37 1.35 20.64
N ALA A 39 -19.27 1.94 20.16
CA ALA A 39 -19.20 3.36 19.97
C ALA A 39 -20.34 3.67 18.99
N VAL A 40 -21.47 4.13 19.53
CA VAL A 40 -22.55 4.66 18.72
C VAL A 40 -21.95 5.88 18.06
N GLU A 41 -21.54 5.73 16.80
CA GLU A 41 -21.02 6.82 16.00
C GLU A 41 -22.08 7.91 15.98
N SER A 42 -21.79 9.02 16.65
CA SER A 42 -22.79 10.07 16.88
C SER A 42 -23.12 10.72 15.54
N VAL A 43 -24.41 10.69 15.17
CA VAL A 43 -24.88 11.24 13.90
C VAL A 43 -24.59 12.75 13.86
N PRO A 44 -23.85 13.25 12.84
CA PRO A 44 -23.57 14.68 12.70
C PRO A 44 -24.86 15.49 12.53
N LYS A 45 -24.92 16.69 13.11
CA LYS A 45 -26.10 17.54 13.11
C LYS A 45 -25.90 18.86 12.35
N TYR A 46 -26.99 19.55 12.02
CA TYR A 46 -27.02 20.90 11.42
C TYR A 46 -28.18 21.72 12.00
N GLU A 47 -28.06 23.05 11.99
CA GLU A 47 -29.12 23.96 12.45
C GLU A 47 -30.07 24.32 11.30
N HIS A 48 -31.37 24.32 11.58
CA HIS A 48 -32.41 24.69 10.65
C HIS A 48 -33.46 25.55 11.36
N LYS A 49 -33.84 26.67 10.76
CA LYS A 49 -34.96 27.47 11.24
C LYS A 49 -36.27 26.96 10.63
N ASP A 50 -37.16 26.43 11.46
CA ASP A 50 -38.48 25.96 11.02
C ASP A 50 -39.27 27.15 10.45
N PRO A 51 -39.67 27.12 9.16
CA PRO A 51 -40.44 28.21 8.56
C PRO A 51 -41.81 28.45 9.20
N SER A 52 -42.38 27.43 9.85
CA SER A 52 -43.74 27.42 10.40
C SER A 52 -43.79 28.09 11.77
N THR A 53 -42.79 27.82 12.62
CA THR A 53 -42.74 28.32 14.02
C THR A 53 -41.70 29.42 14.22
N GLY A 54 -40.70 29.51 13.34
CA GLY A 54 -39.55 30.39 13.48
C GLY A 54 -38.49 29.90 14.46
N GLU A 55 -38.65 28.72 15.05
CA GLU A 55 -37.72 28.11 16.01
C GLU A 55 -36.47 27.57 15.29
N ILE A 56 -35.32 27.61 15.98
CA ILE A 56 -34.08 26.98 15.50
C ILE A 56 -34.03 25.55 16.03
N LEU A 57 -34.06 24.58 15.12
CA LEU A 57 -34.00 23.16 15.39
C LEU A 57 -32.62 22.61 15.06
N THR A 58 -32.19 21.62 15.86
CA THR A 58 -30.95 20.87 15.61
C THR A 58 -31.30 19.53 14.96
N CYS A 59 -31.08 19.43 13.65
CA CYS A 59 -31.46 18.31 12.82
C CYS A 59 -30.28 17.36 12.55
N ASP A 60 -30.55 16.07 12.37
CA ASP A 60 -29.54 15.09 11.91
C ASP A 60 -29.22 15.28 10.43
N LYS A 61 -27.95 15.16 10.05
CA LYS A 61 -27.52 15.13 8.65
C LYS A 61 -27.89 13.80 7.99
N CYS A 62 -27.95 13.81 6.67
CA CYS A 62 -28.10 12.63 5.85
C CYS A 62 -26.74 11.94 5.60
N PRO A 63 -26.67 10.61 5.65
CA PRO A 63 -25.42 9.86 5.44
C PRO A 63 -24.93 9.95 3.98
N PRO A 64 -23.66 9.59 3.72
CA PRO A 64 -23.16 9.38 2.36
C PRO A 64 -24.08 8.47 1.54
N GLY A 65 -24.25 8.74 0.25
CA GLY A 65 -25.19 8.00 -0.60
C GLY A 65 -26.60 8.57 -0.62
N THR A 66 -26.87 9.58 0.20
CA THR A 66 -28.20 10.20 0.32
C THR A 66 -28.13 11.71 0.30
N HIS A 67 -29.27 12.34 0.01
CA HIS A 67 -29.49 13.78 0.13
C HIS A 67 -30.71 14.06 1.00
N MET A 68 -30.82 15.29 1.50
CA MET A 68 -31.97 15.73 2.28
C MET A 68 -33.17 15.99 1.36
N ALA A 69 -34.22 15.20 1.53
CA ALA A 69 -35.50 15.36 0.85
C ALA A 69 -36.45 16.30 1.62
N ALA A 70 -36.33 16.37 2.94
CA ALA A 70 -37.02 17.35 3.78
C ALA A 70 -36.24 17.60 5.08
N HIS A 71 -36.33 18.83 5.59
CA HIS A 71 -35.79 19.20 6.89
C HIS A 71 -36.50 18.45 8.04
N CYS A 72 -35.85 18.40 9.20
CA CYS A 72 -36.53 17.98 10.41
C CYS A 72 -37.55 19.04 10.86
N THR A 73 -38.57 18.60 11.58
CA THR A 73 -39.48 19.47 12.35
C THR A 73 -39.31 19.15 13.83
N ALA A 74 -40.03 19.86 14.70
CA ALA A 74 -40.02 19.56 16.14
C ALA A 74 -40.39 18.09 16.47
N THR A 75 -41.14 17.41 15.59
CA THR A 75 -41.65 16.05 15.82
C THR A 75 -41.18 15.03 14.79
N THR A 76 -40.61 15.45 13.65
CA THR A 76 -40.18 14.54 12.58
C THR A 76 -38.69 14.69 12.30
N PRO A 77 -37.93 13.59 12.17
CA PRO A 77 -36.51 13.65 11.84
C PRO A 77 -36.28 14.13 10.40
N THR A 78 -35.03 14.47 10.07
CA THR A 78 -34.63 14.80 8.70
C THR A 78 -34.98 13.63 7.77
N LYS A 79 -35.63 13.92 6.65
CA LYS A 79 -35.94 12.90 5.65
C LYS A 79 -34.82 12.83 4.62
N CYS A 80 -34.14 11.68 4.55
CA CYS A 80 -33.10 11.43 3.57
C CYS A 80 -33.61 10.55 2.43
N ALA A 81 -33.13 10.79 1.22
CA ALA A 81 -33.45 10.00 0.03
C ALA A 81 -32.16 9.58 -0.69
N PRO A 82 -32.11 8.38 -1.28
CA PRO A 82 -30.92 7.87 -1.94
C PRO A 82 -30.57 8.68 -3.19
N CYS A 83 -29.28 8.75 -3.53
CA CYS A 83 -28.83 9.26 -4.79
C CYS A 83 -29.30 8.36 -5.95
N LYS A 84 -29.79 8.99 -7.01
CA LYS A 84 -30.09 8.31 -8.28
C LYS A 84 -28.80 8.01 -9.05
N ALA A 85 -28.93 7.25 -10.15
CA ALA A 85 -27.82 6.99 -11.06
C ALA A 85 -27.10 8.29 -11.49
N ASP A 86 -25.79 8.18 -11.71
CA ASP A 86 -24.88 9.29 -12.06
C ASP A 86 -24.81 10.43 -11.03
N HIS A 87 -25.22 10.18 -9.77
CA HIS A 87 -25.15 11.16 -8.70
C HIS A 87 -24.60 10.55 -7.40
N TYR A 88 -23.97 11.38 -6.58
CA TYR A 88 -23.32 10.95 -5.34
C TYR A 88 -23.33 11.97 -4.22
N THR A 89 -23.11 11.51 -2.99
CA THR A 89 -22.68 12.30 -1.83
C THR A 89 -21.69 11.49 -1.01
N GLU A 90 -20.46 11.98 -0.86
CA GLU A 90 -19.39 11.24 -0.18
C GLU A 90 -19.39 11.43 1.34
N LEU A 91 -19.96 12.54 1.82
CA LEU A 91 -19.93 12.94 3.22
C LEU A 91 -21.35 13.12 3.79
N TRP A 92 -21.46 13.11 5.12
CA TRP A 92 -22.67 13.51 5.84
C TRP A 92 -23.10 14.92 5.45
N ASN A 93 -24.32 15.06 4.95
CA ASN A 93 -24.74 16.29 4.28
C ASN A 93 -26.20 16.66 4.60
N TYR A 94 -26.57 17.88 4.24
CA TYR A 94 -27.96 18.38 4.24
C TYR A 94 -28.28 18.96 2.86
N LEU A 95 -27.63 18.43 1.81
CA LEU A 95 -27.80 18.91 0.45
C LEU A 95 -29.23 18.61 -0.02
N PRO A 96 -29.89 19.54 -0.73
CA PRO A 96 -31.25 19.30 -1.23
C PRO A 96 -31.27 18.30 -2.38
N ARG A 97 -30.13 18.02 -3.02
CA ARG A 97 -29.94 17.04 -4.10
C ARG A 97 -28.52 16.48 -4.05
N CYS A 98 -28.32 15.27 -4.55
CA CYS A 98 -26.99 14.70 -4.73
C CYS A 98 -26.18 15.44 -5.80
N LEU A 99 -24.85 15.35 -5.71
CA LEU A 99 -23.91 15.93 -6.67
C LEU A 99 -23.88 15.09 -7.94
N TYR A 100 -23.77 15.72 -9.11
CA TYR A 100 -23.64 14.98 -10.38
C TYR A 100 -22.22 14.42 -10.52
N CYS A 101 -22.11 13.19 -11.03
CA CYS A 101 -20.85 12.59 -11.40
C CYS A 101 -20.29 13.26 -12.67
N ASN A 102 -19.60 14.37 -12.47
CA ASN A 102 -19.09 15.25 -13.51
C ASN A 102 -17.66 14.93 -13.96
N ASN A 103 -17.02 13.92 -13.36
CA ASN A 103 -15.69 13.49 -13.77
C ASN A 103 -15.81 12.46 -14.91
N PHE A 104 -15.19 12.77 -16.04
CA PHE A 104 -15.22 11.96 -17.26
C PHE A 104 -13.80 11.64 -17.69
N CYS A 105 -13.52 10.37 -17.92
CA CYS A 105 -12.19 9.93 -18.35
C CYS A 105 -12.12 10.02 -19.88
N PHE A 106 -11.38 11.01 -20.38
CA PHE A 106 -11.13 11.21 -21.81
C PHE A 106 -9.66 10.92 -22.17
N ASP A 107 -9.43 10.68 -23.46
CA ASP A 107 -8.10 10.49 -24.05
C ASP A 107 -7.26 9.38 -23.38
N ASN A 108 -6.14 9.76 -22.77
CA ASN A 108 -5.18 8.85 -22.14
C ASN A 108 -5.52 8.53 -20.67
N HIS A 109 -6.74 8.86 -20.23
CA HIS A 109 -7.26 8.42 -18.95
C HIS A 109 -8.02 7.09 -19.07
N GLU A 110 -8.04 6.34 -17.98
CA GLU A 110 -8.90 5.20 -17.76
C GLU A 110 -9.64 5.33 -16.42
N VAL A 111 -10.77 4.63 -16.30
CA VAL A 111 -11.55 4.65 -15.06
C VAL A 111 -10.81 3.84 -14.00
N GLU A 112 -10.47 4.49 -12.89
CA GLU A 112 -9.95 3.82 -11.69
C GLU A 112 -11.08 3.40 -10.77
N LYS A 113 -12.05 4.32 -10.58
CA LYS A 113 -13.23 4.11 -9.75
C LYS A 113 -14.45 4.61 -10.47
N GLU A 114 -15.45 3.74 -10.63
CA GLU A 114 -16.73 4.14 -11.22
C GLU A 114 -17.54 5.05 -10.29
N CYS A 115 -18.40 5.87 -10.89
CA CYS A 115 -19.39 6.65 -10.14
C CYS A 115 -20.32 5.71 -9.36
N SER A 116 -20.65 6.09 -8.12
CA SER A 116 -21.63 5.40 -7.30
C SER A 116 -22.35 6.38 -6.38
N ALA A 117 -23.35 5.95 -5.62
CA ALA A 117 -24.06 6.85 -4.70
C ALA A 117 -23.12 7.55 -3.68
N VAL A 118 -21.97 6.97 -3.35
CA VAL A 118 -21.07 7.48 -2.30
C VAL A 118 -19.77 8.08 -2.83
N ASN A 119 -19.53 8.12 -4.14
CA ASN A 119 -18.32 8.74 -4.71
C ASN A 119 -18.50 9.14 -6.18
N ASN A 120 -17.76 10.16 -6.58
CA ASN A 120 -17.61 10.51 -7.98
C ASN A 120 -16.76 9.47 -8.71
N ARG A 121 -16.83 9.49 -10.04
CA ARG A 121 -15.86 8.77 -10.87
C ARG A 121 -14.45 9.32 -10.61
N VAL A 122 -13.47 8.42 -10.55
CA VAL A 122 -12.05 8.76 -10.49
C VAL A 122 -11.37 8.22 -11.74
N CYS A 123 -10.60 9.08 -12.38
CA CYS A 123 -9.81 8.77 -13.57
C CYS A 123 -8.33 8.73 -13.21
N ARG A 124 -7.60 7.81 -13.82
CA ARG A 124 -6.13 7.75 -13.74
C ARG A 124 -5.52 7.68 -15.13
N CYS A 125 -4.25 8.06 -15.25
CA CYS A 125 -3.54 7.89 -16.51
C CYS A 125 -3.35 6.41 -16.84
N LYS A 126 -3.56 6.07 -18.13
CA LYS A 126 -3.26 4.75 -18.69
C LYS A 126 -1.77 4.44 -18.55
N GLU A 127 -1.44 3.16 -18.61
CA GLU A 127 -0.05 2.70 -18.63
C GLU A 127 0.77 3.40 -19.72
N GLY A 128 1.98 3.84 -19.37
CA GLY A 128 2.85 4.63 -20.25
C GLY A 128 2.58 6.14 -20.23
N PHE A 129 1.67 6.62 -19.36
CA PHE A 129 1.38 8.03 -19.16
C PHE A 129 1.43 8.41 -17.68
N TYR A 130 1.74 9.67 -17.40
CA TYR A 130 1.70 10.25 -16.06
C TYR A 130 0.89 11.55 -16.04
N GLN A 131 0.31 11.86 -14.89
CA GLN A 131 -0.52 13.02 -14.69
C GLN A 131 0.33 14.28 -14.58
N THR A 132 0.02 15.26 -15.44
CA THR A 132 0.55 16.62 -15.37
C THR A 132 -0.63 17.58 -15.45
N HIS A 133 -0.95 18.24 -14.33
CA HIS A 133 -2.16 19.04 -14.18
C HIS A 133 -3.41 18.22 -14.58
N ASP A 134 -4.14 18.68 -15.60
CA ASP A 134 -5.37 18.07 -16.09
C ASP A 134 -5.13 17.09 -17.28
N PHE A 135 -3.86 16.79 -17.60
CA PHE A 135 -3.49 15.99 -18.76
C PHE A 135 -2.66 14.76 -18.39
N CYS A 136 -2.79 13.71 -19.20
CA CYS A 136 -1.92 12.54 -19.15
C CYS A 136 -0.85 12.65 -20.23
N MET A 137 0.38 12.90 -19.81
CA MET A 137 1.56 13.04 -20.67
C MET A 137 2.23 11.68 -20.83
N LYS A 138 2.70 11.36 -22.03
CA LYS A 138 3.43 10.11 -22.28
C LYS A 138 4.73 10.14 -21.47
N HIS A 139 5.11 8.99 -20.90
CA HIS A 139 6.40 8.86 -20.23
C HIS A 139 7.57 9.16 -21.17
N SER A 140 8.57 9.86 -20.65
CA SER A 140 9.83 10.14 -21.33
C SER A 140 10.60 8.86 -21.61
N GLU A 141 11.15 8.77 -22.82
CA GLU A 141 12.02 7.66 -23.20
C GLU A 141 13.48 8.00 -22.88
N CYS A 142 14.20 7.08 -22.26
CA CYS A 142 15.63 7.22 -22.02
C CYS A 142 16.37 6.92 -23.31
N GLY A 143 17.12 7.90 -23.81
CA GLY A 143 17.82 7.81 -25.08
C GLY A 143 19.04 6.88 -25.04
N THR A 144 19.71 6.73 -26.18
CA THR A 144 20.94 5.94 -26.30
C THR A 144 22.00 6.38 -25.28
N GLY A 145 22.59 5.41 -24.57
CA GLY A 145 23.55 5.69 -23.49
C GLY A 145 22.91 6.05 -22.14
N GLN A 146 21.58 6.13 -22.07
CA GLN A 146 20.82 6.28 -20.83
C GLN A 146 19.93 5.06 -20.60
N GLY A 147 19.77 4.67 -19.34
CA GLY A 147 18.85 3.64 -18.92
C GLY A 147 17.76 4.21 -18.01
N VAL A 148 16.63 3.53 -17.94
CA VAL A 148 15.59 3.84 -16.95
C VAL A 148 16.13 3.57 -15.55
N PHE A 149 16.25 4.64 -14.75
CA PHE A 149 16.61 4.59 -13.33
C PHE A 149 15.37 4.35 -12.48
N THR A 150 14.34 5.19 -12.67
CA THR A 150 13.02 5.02 -12.04
C THR A 150 11.98 4.94 -13.15
N ARG A 151 11.19 3.86 -13.15
CA ARG A 151 10.07 3.71 -14.09
C ARG A 151 9.01 4.75 -13.80
N GLY A 152 8.42 5.31 -14.85
CA GLY A 152 7.26 6.18 -14.72
C GLY A 152 6.09 5.48 -14.04
N THR A 153 5.29 6.25 -13.32
CA THR A 153 4.03 5.83 -12.69
C THR A 153 2.88 6.67 -13.24
N SER A 154 1.64 6.45 -12.77
CA SER A 154 0.53 7.32 -13.16
C SER A 154 0.71 8.77 -12.70
N GLN A 155 1.58 9.05 -11.71
CA GLN A 155 1.80 10.39 -11.17
C GLN A 155 3.18 10.97 -11.50
N MET A 156 4.15 10.14 -11.90
CA MET A 156 5.53 10.55 -12.10
C MET A 156 6.06 10.08 -13.44
N ASP A 157 6.86 10.93 -14.08
CA ASP A 157 7.54 10.55 -15.31
C ASP A 157 8.67 9.54 -15.06
N THR A 158 9.13 8.91 -16.14
CA THR A 158 10.33 8.09 -16.15
C THR A 158 11.56 8.95 -15.88
N VAL A 159 12.42 8.50 -14.97
CA VAL A 159 13.69 9.14 -14.67
C VAL A 159 14.80 8.34 -15.35
N CYS A 160 15.61 9.05 -16.14
CA CYS A 160 16.71 8.48 -16.89
C CYS A 160 18.05 8.77 -16.22
N GLU A 161 18.99 7.83 -16.29
CA GLU A 161 20.36 7.98 -15.80
C GLU A 161 21.35 7.53 -16.88
N LEU A 162 22.54 8.13 -16.89
CA LEU A 162 23.63 7.71 -17.78
C LEU A 162 24.11 6.30 -17.42
N CYS A 163 24.40 5.49 -18.45
CA CYS A 163 24.98 4.17 -18.23
C CYS A 163 26.37 4.30 -17.59
N ALA A 164 26.58 3.60 -16.47
CA ALA A 164 27.90 3.47 -15.86
C ALA A 164 28.88 2.70 -16.78
N GLU A 165 30.18 2.83 -16.51
CA GLU A 165 31.18 2.07 -17.26
C GLU A 165 30.90 0.56 -17.25
N GLY A 166 31.06 -0.07 -18.40
CA GLY A 166 30.73 -1.49 -18.59
C GLY A 166 29.25 -1.77 -18.81
N TYR A 167 28.40 -0.75 -18.94
CA TYR A 167 27.00 -0.86 -19.32
C TYR A 167 26.65 0.02 -20.52
N PHE A 168 25.61 -0.36 -21.27
CA PHE A 168 25.09 0.39 -22.42
C PHE A 168 23.57 0.23 -22.56
N SER A 169 22.97 1.18 -23.26
CA SER A 169 21.58 1.14 -23.73
C SER A 169 21.58 1.52 -25.21
N SER A 170 21.06 0.64 -26.07
CA SER A 170 21.12 0.79 -27.53
C SER A 170 19.85 1.36 -28.17
N SER A 171 18.79 1.62 -27.38
CA SER A 171 17.50 2.06 -27.89
C SER A 171 16.86 3.09 -26.97
N SER A 172 16.05 3.97 -27.56
CA SER A 172 15.15 4.86 -26.82
C SER A 172 14.04 4.04 -26.19
N SER A 173 13.93 4.06 -24.86
CA SER A 173 12.90 3.28 -24.15
C SER A 173 12.51 3.92 -22.82
N ALA A 174 11.20 3.94 -22.53
CA ALA A 174 10.67 4.33 -21.23
C ALA A 174 10.61 3.14 -20.24
N LEU A 175 11.01 1.93 -20.65
CA LEU A 175 10.88 0.70 -19.85
C LEU A 175 12.21 -0.01 -19.63
N ASP A 176 13.17 0.14 -20.55
CA ASP A 176 14.41 -0.65 -20.52
C ASP A 176 15.49 0.00 -19.66
N SER A 177 16.07 -0.81 -18.77
CA SER A 177 17.26 -0.45 -17.99
C SER A 177 18.55 -0.77 -18.78
N TYR A 178 19.70 -0.55 -18.16
CA TYR A 178 21.01 -0.77 -18.79
C TYR A 178 21.37 -2.26 -19.00
N ILE A 179 22.15 -2.54 -20.05
CA ILE A 179 22.68 -3.87 -20.39
C ILE A 179 24.20 -3.87 -20.17
N ARG A 180 24.78 -4.97 -19.64
CA ARG A 180 26.23 -5.08 -19.46
C ARG A 180 26.96 -5.25 -20.79
N SER A 181 27.94 -4.40 -21.07
CA SER A 181 28.86 -4.52 -22.21
C SER A 181 29.68 -5.81 -22.10
N GLY A 182 29.61 -6.67 -23.13
CA GLY A 182 30.37 -7.93 -23.21
C GLY A 182 29.54 -9.21 -23.09
N GLN A 183 28.21 -9.12 -23.00
CA GLN A 183 27.34 -10.28 -23.12
C GLN A 183 26.65 -10.31 -24.49
N ASP A 184 27.45 -10.35 -25.56
CA ASP A 184 27.02 -11.00 -26.80
C ASP A 184 26.91 -12.50 -26.53
N ARG A 185 25.78 -12.91 -25.95
CA ARG A 185 25.25 -14.22 -26.25
C ARG A 185 24.21 -13.98 -27.32
N ARG A 186 24.57 -14.28 -28.58
CA ARG A 186 23.69 -14.84 -29.61
C ARG A 186 22.26 -14.93 -29.11
N ILE A 187 21.40 -14.04 -29.59
CA ILE A 187 19.96 -14.14 -29.51
C ILE A 187 19.58 -15.54 -30.03
N ARG A 188 19.46 -16.52 -29.12
CA ARG A 188 18.42 -17.52 -29.23
C ARG A 188 17.23 -16.85 -28.58
N ASP A 189 16.22 -16.59 -29.40
CA ASP A 189 14.89 -16.25 -28.95
C ASP A 189 14.45 -17.26 -27.89
N THR A 190 14.60 -16.89 -26.63
CA THR A 190 13.72 -17.34 -25.57
C THR A 190 13.17 -16.08 -24.95
N VAL A 191 12.10 -15.59 -25.58
CA VAL A 191 11.13 -14.68 -24.97
C VAL A 191 10.92 -15.16 -23.54
N LEU A 192 11.44 -14.40 -22.56
CA LEU A 192 11.20 -14.66 -21.16
C LEU A 192 9.69 -14.43 -20.95
N PRO A 193 8.94 -15.39 -20.38
CA PRO A 193 7.48 -15.25 -20.26
C PRO A 193 7.12 -13.97 -19.50
N LYS A 194 6.34 -13.08 -20.12
CA LYS A 194 5.82 -11.80 -19.58
C LYS A 194 5.17 -11.90 -18.18
N GLN A 195 4.89 -13.11 -17.71
CA GLN A 195 4.24 -13.41 -16.43
C GLN A 195 5.21 -13.41 -15.23
N ARG A 196 6.53 -13.49 -15.42
CA ARG A 196 7.48 -13.56 -14.29
C ARG A 196 7.84 -12.21 -13.67
N GLY A 197 7.61 -11.11 -14.39
CA GLY A 197 7.93 -9.75 -13.90
C GLY A 197 7.17 -9.38 -12.61
N PRO A 198 5.82 -9.40 -12.63
CA PRO A 198 5.02 -8.99 -11.47
C PRO A 198 5.29 -9.81 -10.21
N LEU A 199 5.47 -11.13 -10.35
CA LEU A 199 5.78 -12.02 -9.23
C LEU A 199 7.18 -11.74 -8.67
N LEU A 200 8.17 -11.52 -9.54
CA LEU A 200 9.52 -11.23 -9.11
C LEU A 200 9.59 -9.88 -8.38
N ASP A 201 8.82 -8.90 -8.82
CA ASP A 201 8.72 -7.58 -8.16
C ASP A 201 8.03 -7.68 -6.79
N GLN A 202 6.99 -8.51 -6.66
CA GLN A 202 6.37 -8.81 -5.36
C GLN A 202 7.33 -9.52 -4.40
N ILE A 203 8.12 -10.49 -4.89
CA ILE A 203 9.12 -11.18 -4.08
C ILE A 203 10.19 -10.20 -3.60
N LYS A 204 10.66 -9.28 -4.45
CA LYS A 204 11.63 -8.24 -4.07
C LYS A 204 11.06 -7.26 -3.05
N ALA A 205 9.83 -6.79 -3.25
CA ALA A 205 9.17 -5.90 -2.32
C ALA A 205 9.04 -6.56 -0.93
N TRP A 206 8.60 -7.82 -0.89
CA TRP A 206 8.50 -8.57 0.36
C TRP A 206 9.86 -8.76 1.04
N LEU A 207 10.93 -9.06 0.29
CA LEU A 207 12.28 -9.22 0.84
C LEU A 207 12.84 -7.94 1.48
N ASN A 208 12.45 -6.77 1.00
CA ASN A 208 12.89 -5.49 1.58
C ASN A 208 12.26 -5.22 2.94
N ASP A 209 11.01 -5.67 3.16
CA ASP A 209 10.25 -5.40 4.39
C ASP A 209 10.19 -6.60 5.35
N ALA A 210 10.69 -7.78 4.93
CA ALA A 210 10.62 -9.01 5.72
C ALA A 210 11.49 -8.94 6.99
N SER A 211 10.90 -9.31 8.13
CA SER A 211 11.65 -9.46 9.37
C SER A 211 12.59 -10.66 9.32
N VAL A 212 13.64 -10.64 10.15
CA VAL A 212 14.63 -11.73 10.28
C VAL A 212 13.94 -13.07 10.56
N GLU A 213 12.89 -13.08 11.38
CA GLU A 213 12.14 -14.30 11.71
C GLU A 213 11.28 -14.80 10.53
N GLN A 214 10.83 -13.92 9.64
CA GLN A 214 10.16 -14.32 8.40
C GLN A 214 11.16 -14.88 7.38
N LEU A 215 12.35 -14.28 7.28
CA LEU A 215 13.41 -14.76 6.38
C LEU A 215 13.91 -16.17 6.79
N LYS A 216 14.01 -16.45 8.09
CA LYS A 216 14.38 -17.78 8.61
C LYS A 216 13.35 -18.87 8.27
N LYS A 217 12.08 -18.51 8.05
CA LYS A 217 11.01 -19.46 7.68
C LYS A 217 10.94 -19.73 6.18
N LEU A 218 11.59 -18.90 5.36
CA LEU A 218 11.52 -18.97 3.91
C LEU A 218 12.02 -20.29 3.30
N PRO A 219 13.12 -20.92 3.78
CA PRO A 219 13.51 -22.25 3.32
C PRO A 219 12.41 -23.30 3.54
N GLY A 220 11.71 -23.26 4.68
CA GLY A 220 10.58 -24.16 4.97
C GLY A 220 9.44 -23.98 3.98
N MET A 221 9.03 -22.74 3.73
CA MET A 221 7.99 -22.41 2.75
C MET A 221 8.35 -22.85 1.32
N LEU A 222 9.63 -22.81 0.96
CA LEU A 222 10.13 -23.31 -0.32
C LEU A 222 10.09 -24.84 -0.40
N ARG A 223 10.28 -25.56 0.71
CA ARG A 223 10.12 -27.02 0.75
C ARG A 223 8.66 -27.42 0.59
N ASP A 224 7.74 -26.70 1.23
CA ASP A 224 6.29 -26.94 1.13
C ASP A 224 5.74 -26.74 -0.29
N THR A 225 6.44 -25.94 -1.10
CA THR A 225 6.11 -25.68 -2.52
C THR A 225 6.91 -26.55 -3.50
N GLN A 226 7.56 -27.61 -3.02
CA GLN A 226 8.38 -28.55 -3.82
C GLN A 226 9.62 -27.91 -4.47
N LEU A 227 10.05 -26.74 -4.00
CA LEU A 227 11.28 -26.06 -4.45
C LEU A 227 12.47 -26.44 -3.55
N THR A 228 12.61 -27.73 -3.23
CA THR A 228 13.56 -28.25 -2.23
C THR A 228 15.01 -27.89 -2.54
N ALA A 229 15.44 -27.98 -3.80
CA ALA A 229 16.80 -27.61 -4.19
C ALA A 229 17.12 -26.12 -3.99
N MET A 230 16.11 -25.25 -4.13
CA MET A 230 16.26 -23.82 -3.85
C MET A 230 16.27 -23.55 -2.35
N ALA A 231 15.44 -24.28 -1.59
CA ALA A 231 15.42 -24.22 -0.13
C ALA A 231 16.78 -24.61 0.47
N ASP A 232 17.35 -25.74 0.04
CA ASP A 232 18.66 -26.22 0.50
C ASP A 232 19.78 -25.20 0.22
N LYS A 233 19.74 -24.60 -0.97
CA LYS A 233 20.72 -23.59 -1.38
C LYS A 233 20.58 -22.31 -0.56
N LEU A 234 19.34 -21.89 -0.27
CA LEU A 234 19.06 -20.72 0.54
C LEU A 234 19.49 -20.93 2.00
N GLU A 235 19.16 -22.09 2.57
CA GLU A 235 19.51 -22.46 3.94
C GLU A 235 21.03 -22.51 4.14
N LYS A 236 21.75 -23.12 3.18
CA LYS A 236 23.22 -23.11 3.17
C LYS A 236 23.80 -21.68 3.20
N ARG A 237 23.24 -20.76 2.43
CA ARG A 237 23.70 -19.35 2.42
C ARG A 237 23.37 -18.64 3.73
N LEU A 238 22.20 -18.88 4.31
CA LEU A 238 21.83 -18.32 5.61
C LEU A 238 22.79 -18.79 6.71
N SER A 239 23.19 -20.06 6.72
CA SER A 239 24.18 -20.59 7.66
C SER A 239 25.58 -19.98 7.45
N GLU A 240 26.01 -19.82 6.20
CA GLU A 240 27.29 -19.15 5.88
C GLU A 240 27.32 -17.69 6.37
N ILE A 241 26.21 -16.96 6.19
CA ILE A 241 26.07 -15.57 6.66
C ILE A 241 26.08 -15.51 8.20
N GLN A 242 25.37 -16.42 8.89
CA GLN A 242 25.38 -16.49 10.35
C GLN A 242 26.78 -16.75 10.90
N GLN A 243 27.53 -17.66 10.27
CA GLN A 243 28.91 -17.99 10.65
C GLN A 243 29.89 -16.83 10.40
N GLN A 244 29.66 -16.04 9.36
CA GLN A 244 30.39 -14.79 9.12
C GLN A 244 30.04 -13.72 10.17
N THR A 245 28.78 -13.66 10.59
CA THR A 245 28.31 -12.68 11.58
C THR A 245 28.84 -13.00 12.99
N SER A 246 29.02 -14.28 13.34
CA SER A 246 29.66 -14.68 14.62
C SER A 246 31.16 -14.39 14.70
N ASN A 247 31.81 -14.13 13.57
CA ASN A 247 33.20 -13.66 13.52
C ASN A 247 33.32 -12.12 13.58
N CYS A 248 32.19 -11.41 13.59
CA CYS A 248 32.12 -9.96 13.77
C CYS A 248 31.77 -9.62 15.23
N THR A 249 32.67 -9.94 16.15
CA THR A 249 32.73 -9.30 17.48
C THR A 249 33.94 -8.37 17.52
N LEU A 250 33.65 -7.10 17.78
CA LEU A 250 34.54 -5.93 17.88
C LEU A 250 36.04 -6.22 18.12
N ALA A 251 36.86 -5.71 17.19
CA ALA A 251 38.07 -4.98 17.55
C ALA A 251 37.70 -3.53 17.85
#